data_AF-A0A847JF82-F1
#
_entry.id   AF-A0A847JF82-F1
#
_cell.length_a   1.000
_cell.length_b   1.000
_cell.length_c   1.000
_cell.angle_alpha   90.00
_cell.angle_beta   90.00
_cell.angle_gamma   90.00
#
_symmetry.space_group_name_H-M   'P 1'
#
loop_
_entity.id
_entity.type
_entity.pdbx_description
1 polymer ?
#
loop_
_entity_poly.entity_id
_entity_poly.type
_entity_poly.pdbx_seq_one_letter_code
_entity_poly.pdbx_strand_id
1 'polypeptide(L)'
;MLRISTSIAVAIGCLLALSCGVNAAELGEKQAVKRAVAILKGNPYGETDAEVIANLRERRLGARSDTVCGGGATRVWSFHVVVPEPAGDASPIDGWLVIDAASGRIVCANLPMLD
;
A
#
# COMPACT_ATOMS: atom_id res chain seq x y z
N MET A 1 53.52 13.93 -49.31
CA MET A 1 52.65 15.11 -49.40
C MET A 1 51.24 14.71 -49.02
N LEU A 2 50.64 15.50 -48.13
CA LEU A 2 49.39 15.30 -47.40
C LEU A 2 48.14 15.45 -48.32
N ARG A 3 47.13 14.58 -48.19
CA ARG A 3 45.71 14.95 -48.37
C ARG A 3 44.82 14.15 -47.42
N ILE A 4 44.18 14.90 -46.51
CA ILE A 4 43.15 14.53 -45.56
C ILE A 4 41.83 14.38 -46.33
N SER A 5 41.01 13.37 -46.02
CA SER A 5 39.55 13.43 -46.25
C SER A 5 38.81 12.48 -45.30
N THR A 6 38.35 13.10 -44.21
CA THR A 6 37.14 12.89 -43.42
C THR A 6 36.18 11.77 -43.85
N SER A 7 35.77 10.93 -42.89
CA SER A 7 34.33 10.67 -42.57
C SER A 7 34.21 9.86 -41.28
N ILE A 8 33.86 10.55 -40.20
CA ILE A 8 33.39 9.97 -38.95
C ILE A 8 31.93 9.58 -39.18
N ALA A 9 31.62 8.29 -39.33
CA ALA A 9 30.25 7.81 -39.32
C ALA A 9 29.85 7.51 -37.88
N VAL A 10 29.30 8.51 -37.18
CA VAL A 10 28.60 8.31 -35.91
C VAL A 10 27.27 7.63 -36.22
N ALA A 11 27.18 6.32 -36.03
CA ALA A 11 25.91 5.61 -36.05
C ALA A 11 25.15 5.92 -34.75
N ILE A 12 24.41 7.03 -34.74
CA ILE A 12 23.36 7.31 -33.75
C ILE A 12 22.22 6.33 -34.04
N GLY A 13 22.33 5.13 -33.46
CA GLY A 13 21.30 4.11 -33.46
C GLY A 13 20.22 4.48 -32.46
N CYS A 14 19.04 4.81 -32.99
CA CYS A 14 17.83 5.22 -32.30
C CYS A 14 17.44 4.25 -31.16
N LEU A 15 17.75 4.62 -29.91
CA LEU A 15 17.14 4.04 -28.71
C LEU A 15 15.67 4.49 -28.70
N LEU A 16 14.80 3.71 -29.34
CA LEU A 16 13.37 3.77 -29.11
C LEU A 16 13.12 3.27 -27.68
N ALA A 17 13.27 4.18 -26.72
CA ALA A 17 12.76 4.03 -25.37
C ALA A 17 11.23 3.89 -25.48
N LEU A 18 10.77 2.64 -25.57
CA LEU A 18 9.39 2.30 -25.32
C LEU A 18 9.12 2.60 -23.85
N SER A 19 8.75 3.85 -23.57
CA SER A 19 8.23 4.27 -22.28
C SER A 19 6.88 3.60 -22.09
N CYS A 20 6.88 2.29 -21.77
CA CYS A 20 5.75 1.69 -21.08
C CYS A 20 5.59 2.49 -19.80
N GLY A 21 4.67 3.45 -19.80
CA GLY A 21 4.14 4.01 -18.57
C GLY A 21 3.59 2.85 -17.76
N VAL A 22 4.41 2.32 -16.86
CA VAL A 22 3.96 1.42 -15.82
C VAL A 22 3.08 2.29 -14.94
N ASN A 23 1.80 2.38 -15.30
CA ASN A 23 0.77 2.69 -14.32
C ASN A 23 0.95 1.62 -13.25
N ALA A 24 1.51 2.00 -12.11
CA ALA A 24 1.63 1.11 -10.97
C ALA A 24 0.22 0.61 -10.69
N ALA A 25 -0.02 -0.67 -10.96
CA ALA A 25 -1.32 -1.25 -10.75
C ALA A 25 -1.67 -1.12 -9.28
N GLU A 26 -2.86 -0.59 -8.99
CA GLU A 26 -3.38 -0.56 -7.62
C GLU A 26 -3.41 -1.96 -7.04
N LEU A 27 -3.18 -2.06 -5.74
CA LEU A 27 -3.29 -3.30 -5.00
C LEU A 27 -4.70 -3.86 -5.14
N GLY A 28 -4.80 -5.09 -5.62
CA GLY A 28 -6.04 -5.86 -5.50
C GLY A 28 -6.31 -6.23 -4.03
N GLU A 29 -7.55 -6.61 -3.71
CA GLU A 29 -7.96 -6.89 -2.32
C GLU A 29 -7.01 -7.89 -1.63
N LYS A 30 -6.65 -8.99 -2.30
CA LYS A 30 -5.74 -10.00 -1.73
C LYS A 30 -4.37 -9.43 -1.35
N GLN A 31 -3.83 -8.52 -2.17
CA GLN A 31 -2.54 -7.87 -1.90
C GLN A 31 -2.68 -6.85 -0.77
N ALA A 32 -3.79 -6.11 -0.74
CA ALA A 32 -4.10 -5.16 0.31
C ALA A 32 -4.30 -5.85 1.67
N VAL A 33 -5.01 -6.98 1.72
CA VAL A 33 -5.16 -7.80 2.94
C VAL A 33 -3.81 -8.32 3.40
N LYS A 34 -2.99 -8.89 2.50
CA LYS A 34 -1.64 -9.35 2.86
C LYS A 34 -0.81 -8.20 3.45
N ARG A 35 -0.97 -6.98 2.92
CA ARG A 35 -0.28 -5.80 3.43
C ARG A 35 -0.80 -5.36 4.81
N ALA A 36 -2.12 -5.32 5.00
CA ALA A 36 -2.74 -5.03 6.29
C ALA A 36 -2.31 -6.04 7.36
N VAL A 37 -2.31 -7.33 7.04
CA VAL A 37 -1.82 -8.39 7.94
C VAL A 37 -0.36 -8.18 8.32
N ALA A 38 0.50 -7.86 7.35
CA ALA A 38 1.91 -7.59 7.63
C ALA A 38 2.14 -6.35 8.50
N ILE A 39 1.23 -5.37 8.47
CA ILE A 39 1.26 -4.17 9.31
C ILE A 39 0.79 -4.48 10.73
N LEU A 40 -0.31 -5.23 10.86
CA LEU A 40 -1.00 -5.44 12.13
C LEU A 40 -0.40 -6.58 12.96
N LYS A 41 0.21 -7.59 12.33
CA LYS A 41 0.66 -8.80 13.03
C LYS A 41 1.55 -8.51 14.25
N GLY A 42 1.21 -9.17 15.35
CA GLY A 42 1.73 -9.00 16.70
C GLY A 42 0.61 -8.63 17.68
N ASN A 43 0.95 -8.59 18.96
CA ASN A 43 0.08 -8.04 20.01
C ASN A 43 -0.23 -6.56 19.73
N PRO A 44 -1.51 -6.10 19.78
CA PRO A 44 -2.73 -6.82 20.15
C PRO A 44 -3.56 -7.41 19.01
N TYR A 45 -3.12 -7.32 17.77
CA TYR A 45 -3.97 -7.61 16.61
C TYR A 45 -3.97 -9.08 16.16
N GLY A 46 -3.02 -9.89 16.64
CA GLY A 46 -2.92 -11.32 16.39
C GLY A 46 -1.50 -11.74 16.07
N GLU A 47 -1.05 -12.86 16.62
CA GLU A 47 0.31 -13.39 16.44
C GLU A 47 0.49 -14.09 15.08
N THR A 48 -0.62 -14.58 14.51
CA THR A 48 -0.64 -15.26 13.22
C THR A 48 -1.42 -14.48 12.17
N ASP A 49 -1.09 -14.72 10.90
CA ASP A 49 -1.83 -14.14 9.77
C ASP A 49 -3.33 -14.46 9.85
N ALA A 50 -3.69 -15.66 10.31
CA ALA A 50 -5.08 -16.11 10.45
C ALA A 50 -5.84 -15.33 11.54
N GLU A 51 -5.22 -15.11 12.70
CA GLU A 51 -5.82 -14.31 13.79
C GLU A 51 -6.05 -12.87 13.35
N VAL A 52 -5.06 -12.25 12.71
CA VAL A 52 -5.18 -10.89 12.21
C VAL A 52 -6.32 -10.79 11.18
N ILE A 53 -6.39 -11.74 10.24
CA ILE A 53 -7.48 -11.78 9.25
C ILE A 53 -8.84 -11.94 9.93
N ALA A 54 -8.94 -12.75 10.97
CA ALA A 54 -10.18 -12.95 11.72
C ALA A 54 -10.65 -11.68 12.45
N ASN A 55 -9.75 -10.73 12.72
CA ASN A 55 -10.05 -9.43 13.30
C ASN A 55 -10.43 -8.37 12.25
N LEU A 56 -10.23 -8.62 10.95
CA LEU A 56 -10.67 -7.72 9.87
C LEU A 56 -12.16 -7.91 9.57
N ARG A 57 -13.01 -6.98 10.03
CA ARG A 57 -14.47 -7.05 9.86
C ARG A 57 -14.93 -6.54 8.51
N GLU A 58 -14.26 -5.51 8.00
CA GLU A 58 -14.62 -4.88 6.74
C GLU A 58 -13.39 -4.50 5.92
N ARG A 59 -13.57 -4.46 4.59
CA ARG A 59 -12.54 -4.14 3.61
C ARG A 59 -13.17 -3.31 2.50
N ARG A 60 -12.69 -2.09 2.30
CA ARG A 60 -13.28 -1.15 1.33
C ARG A 60 -12.20 -0.48 0.51
N LEU A 61 -12.36 -0.47 -0.81
CA LEU A 61 -11.55 0.33 -1.72
C LEU A 61 -12.33 1.59 -2.12
N GLY A 62 -11.83 2.75 -1.73
CA GLY A 62 -12.57 4.01 -1.84
C GLY A 62 -11.65 5.21 -2.05
N ALA A 63 -12.25 6.39 -2.13
CA ALA A 63 -11.48 7.62 -2.01
C ALA A 63 -11.11 7.85 -0.53
N ARG A 64 -9.95 8.44 -0.28
CA ARG A 64 -9.49 8.76 1.08
C ARG A 64 -10.46 9.71 1.81
N SER A 65 -11.13 10.60 1.08
CA SER A 65 -12.21 11.47 1.60
C SER A 65 -13.33 10.72 2.32
N ASP A 66 -13.55 9.44 1.98
CA ASP A 66 -14.65 8.63 2.50
C ASP A 66 -14.26 7.87 3.78
N THR A 67 -13.06 8.12 4.29
CA THR A 67 -12.45 7.40 5.43
C THR A 67 -12.36 8.29 6.67
N VAL A 68 -12.07 7.68 7.82
CA VAL A 68 -11.82 8.39 9.09
C VAL A 68 -10.67 9.39 9.03
N CYS A 69 -9.82 9.30 8.00
CA CYS A 69 -8.64 10.14 7.87
C CYS A 69 -8.85 11.39 7.04
N GLY A 70 -10.01 11.49 6.38
CA GLY A 70 -10.39 12.57 5.49
C GLY A 70 -9.40 12.86 4.35
N GLY A 71 -9.72 13.90 3.58
CA GLY A 71 -8.86 14.49 2.56
C GLY A 71 -8.78 13.73 1.24
N GLY A 72 -8.76 14.47 0.13
CA GLY A 72 -8.30 14.05 -1.21
C GLY A 72 -9.09 12.93 -1.91
N ALA A 73 -8.85 12.79 -3.22
CA ALA A 73 -9.43 11.73 -4.06
C ALA A 73 -8.50 10.52 -4.23
N THR A 74 -7.37 10.47 -3.51
CA THR A 74 -6.43 9.34 -3.57
C THR A 74 -7.15 8.05 -3.20
N ARG A 75 -6.92 7.00 -3.99
CA ARG A 75 -7.52 5.69 -3.77
C ARG A 75 -6.82 4.98 -2.62
N VAL A 76 -7.62 4.43 -1.71
CA VAL A 76 -7.14 3.78 -0.49
C VAL A 76 -7.92 2.51 -0.20
N TRP A 77 -7.25 1.57 0.44
CA TRP A 77 -7.90 0.45 1.11
C TRP A 77 -8.11 0.79 2.58
N SER A 78 -9.35 0.64 3.05
CA SER A 78 -9.74 0.83 4.45
C SER A 78 -10.14 -0.50 5.06
N PHE A 79 -9.61 -0.81 6.23
CA PHE A 79 -9.85 -2.02 6.98
C PHE A 79 -10.43 -1.70 8.34
N HIS A 80 -11.63 -2.22 8.64
CA HIS A 80 -12.19 -2.17 9.98
C HIS A 80 -11.59 -3.31 10.80
N VAL A 81 -10.90 -2.97 11.89
CA VAL A 81 -10.19 -3.92 12.74
C VAL A 81 -10.88 -3.95 14.10
N VAL A 82 -11.35 -5.13 14.49
CA VAL A 82 -12.00 -5.34 15.79
C VAL A 82 -11.35 -6.52 16.52
N VAL A 83 -10.73 -6.22 17.66
CA VAL A 83 -10.14 -7.20 18.58
C VAL A 83 -10.97 -7.17 19.88
N PRO A 84 -11.88 -8.14 20.08
CA PRO A 84 -12.80 -8.10 21.23
C PRO A 84 -12.10 -8.36 22.56
N GLU A 85 -11.10 -9.24 22.56
CA GLU A 85 -10.33 -9.62 23.75
C GLU A 85 -8.83 -9.53 23.40
N PRO A 86 -8.25 -8.32 23.36
CA PRO A 86 -6.82 -8.18 23.15
C PRO A 86 -6.05 -8.82 24.31
N ALA A 87 -4.83 -9.28 24.05
CA ALA A 87 -4.02 -9.94 25.07
C ALA A 87 -3.79 -9.04 26.31
N GLY A 88 -4.06 -9.58 27.51
CA GLY A 88 -3.93 -8.88 28.78
C GLY A 88 -5.20 -8.14 29.22
N ASP A 89 -5.06 -7.14 30.09
CA ASP A 89 -6.18 -6.35 30.64
C ASP A 89 -6.55 -5.14 29.74
N ALA A 90 -6.27 -5.23 28.43
CA ALA A 90 -6.55 -4.17 27.49
C ALA A 90 -8.04 -4.11 27.12
N SER A 91 -8.57 -2.90 26.93
CA SER A 91 -9.94 -2.70 26.44
C SER A 91 -10.09 -3.19 25.00
N PRO A 92 -11.29 -3.63 24.58
CA PRO A 92 -11.54 -4.04 23.20
C PRO A 92 -11.10 -2.97 22.20
N ILE A 93 -10.53 -3.41 21.08
CA ILE A 93 -10.10 -2.53 20.00
C ILE A 93 -11.18 -2.52 18.94
N ASP A 94 -11.58 -1.32 18.52
CA ASP A 94 -12.48 -1.07 17.40
C ASP A 94 -11.96 0.18 16.68
N GLY A 95 -11.41 -0.02 15.47
CA GLY A 95 -10.79 1.07 14.75
C GLY A 95 -10.50 0.75 13.30
N TRP A 96 -9.80 1.67 12.63
CA TRP A 96 -9.58 1.60 11.18
C TRP A 96 -8.10 1.70 10.85
N LEU A 97 -7.64 0.83 9.94
CA LEU A 97 -6.37 0.96 9.23
C LEU A 97 -6.65 1.40 7.80
N VAL A 98 -5.99 2.46 7.34
CA VAL A 98 -6.12 2.92 5.95
C VAL A 98 -4.75 2.93 5.28
N ILE A 99 -4.66 2.26 4.14
CA ILE A 99 -3.42 2.16 3.34
C ILE A 99 -3.65 2.69 1.92
N ASP A 100 -2.61 3.29 1.35
CA ASP A 100 -2.61 3.79 -0.01
C ASP A 100 -2.75 2.62 -1.00
N ALA A 101 -3.67 2.74 -1.96
CA ALA A 101 -3.97 1.64 -2.88
C ALA A 101 -2.84 1.38 -3.89
N ALA A 102 -1.97 2.34 -4.18
CA ALA A 102 -0.86 2.14 -5.11
C ALA A 102 0.37 1.52 -4.43
N SER A 103 0.69 1.97 -3.22
CA SER A 103 1.94 1.64 -2.53
C SER A 103 1.78 0.69 -1.34
N GLY A 104 0.56 0.54 -0.81
CA GLY A 104 0.30 -0.21 0.42
C GLY A 104 0.94 0.41 1.67
N ARG A 105 1.33 1.68 1.62
CA ARG A 105 1.83 2.41 2.79
C ARG A 105 0.67 2.85 3.66
N ILE A 106 0.88 2.87 4.98
CA ILE A 106 -0.08 3.45 5.92
C ILE A 106 -0.28 4.91 5.56
N VAL A 107 -1.55 5.29 5.38
CA VAL A 107 -1.96 6.70 5.25
C VAL A 107 -2.24 7.26 6.65
N CYS A 108 -2.85 6.43 7.49
CA CYS A 108 -3.31 6.75 8.85
C CYS A 108 -3.90 5.47 9.46
N ALA A 109 -4.00 5.46 10.79
CA ALA A 109 -4.83 4.53 11.52
C ALA A 109 -5.45 5.23 12.73
N ASN A 110 -6.57 4.71 13.21
CA ASN A 110 -7.10 5.01 14.54
C ASN A 110 -7.10 3.70 15.32
N LEU A 111 -5.90 3.22 15.60
CA LEU A 111 -5.63 1.93 16.23
C LEU A 111 -4.50 2.14 17.25
N PRO A 112 -4.62 1.61 18.48
CA PRO A 112 -3.58 1.80 19.50
C PRO A 112 -2.18 1.40 19.01
N MET A 113 -1.17 2.24 19.22
CA MET A 113 0.23 1.96 18.82
C MET A 113 0.50 2.02 17.30
N LEU A 114 -0.47 2.46 16.48
CA LEU A 114 -0.34 2.61 15.03
C LEU A 114 -0.74 4.03 14.53
N ASP A 115 -0.94 4.95 15.47
CA ASP A 115 -1.31 6.36 15.28
C ASP A 115 -0.14 7.27 14.87
#